data_AF-A0A7Y2D9W4-F1
#
_entry.id   AF-A0A7Y2D9W4-F1
#
_cell.length_a   1.000
_cell.length_b   1.000
_cell.length_c   1.000
_cell.angle_alpha   90.00
_cell.angle_beta   90.00
_cell.angle_gamma   90.00
#
_symmetry.space_group_name_H-M   'P 1'
#
loop_
_entity.id
_entity.type
_entity.pdbx_description
1 polymer ?
#
loop_
_entity_poly.entity_id
_entity_poly.type
_entity_poly.pdbx_seq_one_letter_code
_entity_poly.pdbx_strand_id
1 'polypeptide(L)'
;DPAQPYGAALPWPETAGRPARAAGAYVVLFDGRPVMYLERGGKSLVSFPGWEAAPGWVETLQALVKDGQVRKLEIAKVDGEPIGQTPVGEALTAGGFSMGYKGLSFRA
;
A
#
# COMPACT_ATOMS: atom_id res chain seq x y z
N ASP A 1 -9.02 -2.68 4.74
CA ASP A 1 -10.30 -3.28 5.18
C ASP A 1 -10.74 -4.39 4.18
N PRO A 2 -11.03 -5.63 4.62
CA PRO A 2 -11.61 -6.67 3.76
C PRO A 2 -13.01 -6.34 3.19
N ALA A 3 -13.74 -5.36 3.75
CA ALA A 3 -15.04 -4.87 3.31
C ALA A 3 -14.97 -3.73 2.26
N GLN A 4 -13.80 -3.51 1.64
CA GLN A 4 -13.63 -2.47 0.63
C GLN A 4 -14.58 -2.68 -0.59
N PRO A 5 -15.31 -1.64 -1.06
CA PRO A 5 -16.35 -1.76 -2.10
C PRO A 5 -15.82 -1.77 -3.55
N TYR A 6 -14.55 -1.41 -3.75
CA TYR A 6 -13.93 -1.28 -5.07
C TYR A 6 -13.63 -2.63 -5.71
N GLY A 7 -13.87 -2.71 -7.02
CA GLY A 7 -13.78 -3.97 -7.77
C GLY A 7 -14.92 -4.95 -7.45
N ALA A 8 -15.97 -4.50 -6.77
CA ALA A 8 -17.23 -5.21 -6.60
C ALA A 8 -18.41 -4.31 -6.96
N ALA A 9 -18.75 -3.37 -6.07
CA ALA A 9 -19.87 -2.45 -6.24
C ALA A 9 -19.44 -1.09 -6.83
N LEU A 10 -18.19 -0.68 -6.59
CA LEU A 10 -17.62 0.55 -7.14
C LEU A 10 -16.48 0.26 -8.14
N PRO A 11 -16.37 1.04 -9.23
CA PRO A 11 -15.19 0.99 -10.09
C PRO A 11 -13.98 1.59 -9.35
N TRP A 12 -12.80 1.05 -9.65
CA TRP A 12 -11.55 1.66 -9.18
C TRP A 12 -11.36 3.06 -9.78
N PRO A 13 -10.83 4.04 -9.04
CA PRO A 13 -10.37 5.29 -9.62
C PRO A 13 -9.24 5.03 -10.63
N GLU A 14 -9.03 5.99 -11.53
CA GLU A 14 -7.91 5.94 -12.47
C GLU A 14 -6.58 5.95 -11.72
N THR A 15 -5.68 5.06 -12.12
CA THR A 15 -4.35 4.87 -11.54
C THR A 15 -3.42 4.26 -12.58
N ALA A 16 -2.11 4.39 -12.38
CA ALA A 16 -1.10 3.74 -13.20
C ALA A 16 -1.05 2.21 -12.99
N GLY A 17 -1.56 1.71 -11.86
CA GLY A 17 -1.62 0.29 -11.55
C GLY A 17 -2.87 -0.44 -12.07
N ARG A 18 -2.98 -1.71 -11.72
CA ARG A 18 -4.16 -2.55 -12.03
C ARG A 18 -4.74 -3.17 -10.76
N PRO A 19 -5.35 -2.36 -9.87
CA PRO A 19 -5.91 -2.86 -8.63
C PRO A 19 -7.04 -3.86 -8.91
N ALA A 20 -7.14 -4.91 -8.10
CA ALA A 20 -8.17 -5.92 -8.22
C ALA A 20 -8.65 -6.36 -6.84
N ARG A 21 -9.93 -6.69 -6.72
CA ARG A 21 -10.48 -7.25 -5.48
C ARG A 21 -10.00 -8.70 -5.35
N ALA A 22 -9.02 -8.92 -4.49
CA ALA A 22 -8.42 -10.24 -4.27
C ALA A 22 -8.20 -10.51 -2.78
N ALA A 23 -8.35 -11.77 -2.37
CA ALA A 23 -8.04 -12.20 -1.01
C ALA A 23 -6.54 -11.96 -0.70
N GLY A 24 -6.27 -11.35 0.45
CA GLY A 24 -4.91 -11.02 0.90
C GLY A 24 -4.31 -9.77 0.24
N ALA A 25 -5.07 -9.05 -0.59
CA ALA A 25 -4.77 -7.68 -0.95
C ALA A 25 -5.42 -6.72 0.06
N TYR A 26 -4.82 -5.55 0.25
CA TYR A 26 -5.30 -4.55 1.20
C TYR A 26 -5.48 -3.21 0.51
N VAL A 27 -6.48 -2.44 0.98
CA VAL A 27 -6.71 -1.07 0.55
C VAL A 27 -6.64 -0.19 1.79
N VAL A 28 -5.85 0.88 1.70
CA VAL A 28 -5.88 2.00 2.64
C VAL A 28 -6.90 2.99 2.11
N LEU A 29 -7.86 3.35 2.96
CA LEU A 29 -8.90 4.32 2.66
C LEU A 29 -8.64 5.59 3.48
N PHE A 30 -8.83 6.75 2.85
CA PHE A 30 -8.87 8.05 3.49
C PHE A 30 -10.14 8.76 3.03
N ASP A 31 -10.97 9.20 3.98
CA ASP A 31 -12.29 9.79 3.71
C ASP A 31 -13.15 8.95 2.74
N GLY A 32 -13.15 7.63 2.95
CA GLY A 32 -13.90 6.67 2.12
C GLY A 32 -13.32 6.43 0.72
N ARG A 33 -12.20 7.06 0.35
CA ARG A 33 -11.54 6.93 -0.96
C ARG A 33 -10.22 6.15 -0.84
N PRO A 34 -9.87 5.32 -1.84
CA PRO A 34 -8.63 4.57 -1.83
C PRO A 34 -7.47 5.52 -2.08
N VAL A 35 -6.42 5.36 -1.29
CA VAL A 35 -5.17 6.14 -1.43
C VAL A 35 -3.97 5.25 -1.70
N MET A 36 -3.99 4.04 -1.14
CA MET A 36 -3.01 2.99 -1.45
C MET A 36 -3.71 1.64 -1.59
N TYR A 37 -3.29 0.87 -2.58
CA TYR A 37 -3.61 -0.55 -2.70
C TYR A 37 -2.33 -1.36 -2.58
N LEU A 38 -2.32 -2.30 -1.64
CA LEU A 38 -1.26 -3.27 -1.45
C LEU A 38 -1.68 -4.58 -2.09
N GLU A 39 -0.93 -5.00 -3.11
CA GLU A 39 -1.18 -6.27 -3.79
C GLU A 39 -1.05 -7.46 -2.85
N ARG A 40 -1.72 -8.56 -3.23
CA ARG A 40 -1.59 -9.83 -2.54
C ARG A 40 -0.12 -10.22 -2.37
N GLY A 41 0.26 -10.52 -1.13
CA GLY A 41 1.63 -10.90 -0.77
C GLY A 41 2.54 -9.71 -0.43
N GLY A 42 2.03 -8.49 -0.46
CA GLY A 42 2.67 -7.32 0.15
C GLY A 42 3.90 -6.78 -0.60
N LYS A 43 4.06 -7.12 -1.88
CA LYS A 43 5.26 -6.81 -2.67
C LYS A 43 5.16 -5.55 -3.54
N SER A 44 3.95 -5.12 -3.87
CA SER A 44 3.72 -4.00 -4.78
C SER A 44 2.62 -3.11 -4.23
N LEU A 45 2.83 -1.81 -4.35
CA LEU A 45 1.83 -0.79 -4.09
C LEU A 45 1.27 -0.26 -5.41
N VAL A 46 0.03 0.21 -5.34
CA VAL A 46 -0.58 1.08 -6.33
C VAL A 46 -1.03 2.34 -5.60
N SER A 47 -0.63 3.50 -6.11
CA SER A 47 -1.04 4.79 -5.58
C SER A 47 -2.30 5.29 -6.29
N PHE A 48 -3.14 6.04 -5.56
CA PHE A 48 -4.32 6.70 -6.12
C PHE A 48 -4.20 8.22 -5.96
N PRO A 49 -4.87 9.02 -6.83
CA PRO A 49 -4.81 10.47 -6.75
C PRO A 49 -5.11 11.03 -5.34
N GLY A 50 -4.26 11.93 -4.86
CA GLY A 50 -4.42 12.58 -3.56
C GLY A 50 -3.85 11.81 -2.37
N TRP A 51 -3.13 10.71 -2.59
CA TRP A 51 -2.47 9.95 -1.54
C TRP A 51 -1.46 10.79 -0.74
N GLU A 52 -0.85 11.81 -1.35
CA GLU A 52 0.11 12.72 -0.71
C GLU A 52 -0.53 13.53 0.42
N ALA A 53 -1.83 13.86 0.26
CA ALA A 53 -2.60 14.63 1.22
C ALA A 53 -3.30 13.75 2.27
N ALA A 54 -3.17 12.43 2.17
CA ALA A 54 -3.81 11.48 3.08
C ALA A 54 -2.87 11.15 4.25
N PRO A 55 -3.00 11.76 5.44
CA PRO A 55 -2.15 11.42 6.58
C PRO A 55 -2.38 9.97 7.02
N GLY A 56 -1.37 9.35 7.63
CA GLY A 56 -1.54 8.08 8.33
C GLY A 56 -1.52 6.82 7.46
N TRP A 57 -1.36 6.92 6.14
CA TRP A 57 -1.42 5.73 5.27
C TRP A 57 -0.24 4.77 5.50
N VAL A 58 0.94 5.30 5.84
CA VAL A 58 2.13 4.48 6.14
C VAL A 58 1.91 3.70 7.43
N GLU A 59 1.41 4.37 8.47
CA GLU A 59 1.06 3.79 9.77
C GLU A 59 -0.02 2.71 9.61
N THR A 60 -0.97 2.94 8.71
CA THR A 60 -2.02 1.96 8.37
C THR A 60 -1.43 0.70 7.76
N LEU A 61 -0.41 0.81 6.88
CA LEU A 61 0.32 -0.36 6.38
C LEU A 61 1.10 -1.06 7.50
N GLN A 62 1.74 -0.31 8.39
CA GLN A 62 2.45 -0.89 9.53
C GLN A 62 1.53 -1.64 10.49
N ALA A 63 0.29 -1.16 10.68
CA ALA A 63 -0.71 -1.82 11.51
C ALA A 63 -0.99 -3.26 11.02
N LEU A 64 -0.92 -3.53 9.72
CA LEU A 64 -1.02 -4.90 9.20
C LEU A 64 0.02 -5.85 9.81
N VAL A 65 1.23 -5.36 10.06
CA VAL A 65 2.29 -6.14 10.72
C VAL A 65 2.08 -6.19 12.22
N LYS A 66 1.84 -5.03 12.84
CA LYS A 66 1.70 -4.90 14.30
C LYS A 66 0.49 -5.70 14.84
N ASP A 67 -0.59 -5.75 14.08
CA ASP A 67 -1.83 -6.48 14.43
C ASP A 67 -1.77 -7.96 14.01
N GLY A 68 -0.65 -8.42 13.46
CA GLY A 68 -0.43 -9.82 13.08
C GLY A 68 -1.18 -10.29 11.82
N GLN A 69 -1.78 -9.37 11.04
CA GLN A 69 -2.43 -9.70 9.76
C GLN A 69 -1.44 -10.23 8.74
N VAL A 70 -0.22 -9.70 8.75
CA VAL A 70 0.93 -10.21 7.98
C VAL A 70 2.18 -10.22 8.86
N ARG A 71 3.10 -11.17 8.61
CA ARG A 71 4.33 -11.29 9.43
C ARG A 71 5.35 -10.18 9.19
N LYS A 72 5.38 -9.64 7.96
CA LYS A 72 6.26 -8.55 7.52
C LYS A 72 5.72 -7.94 6.24
N LEU A 73 6.18 -6.74 5.91
CA LEU A 73 6.05 -6.13 4.59
C LEU A 73 7.42 -6.02 3.93
N GLU A 74 7.48 -6.27 2.62
CA GLU A 74 8.67 -6.13 1.78
C GLU A 74 8.21 -5.64 0.41
N ILE A 75 8.09 -4.32 0.28
CA ILE A 75 7.51 -3.62 -0.85
C ILE A 75 8.64 -3.29 -1.83
N ALA A 76 8.61 -3.92 -3.00
CA ALA A 76 9.62 -3.78 -4.04
C ALA A 76 9.28 -2.69 -5.07
N LYS A 77 7.98 -2.47 -5.28
CA LYS A 77 7.47 -1.63 -6.38
C LYS A 77 6.31 -0.76 -5.96
N VAL A 78 6.14 0.33 -6.69
CA VAL A 78 4.92 1.13 -6.72
C VAL A 78 4.59 1.46 -8.18
N ASP A 79 3.32 1.30 -8.55
CA ASP A 79 2.82 1.66 -9.89
C ASP A 79 3.60 1.02 -11.06
N GLY A 80 4.16 -0.18 -10.82
CA GLY A 80 4.96 -0.93 -11.79
C GLY A 80 6.47 -0.69 -11.71
N GLU A 81 6.90 0.40 -11.07
CA GLU A 81 8.29 0.86 -11.00
C GLU A 81 8.97 0.47 -9.67
N PRO A 82 10.31 0.33 -9.65
CA PRO A 82 11.06 0.10 -8.41
C PRO A 82 10.78 1.18 -7.36
N ILE A 83 10.58 0.78 -6.10
CA ILE A 83 10.16 1.72 -5.03
C ILE A 83 11.26 2.71 -4.61
N GLY A 84 12.53 2.31 -4.73
CA GLY A 84 13.67 3.10 -4.25
C GLY A 84 13.82 4.36 -5.09
N GLN A 85 13.64 5.53 -4.49
CA GLN A 85 13.63 6.87 -5.12
C GLN A 85 12.29 7.29 -5.76
N THR A 86 11.18 6.74 -5.27
CA THR A 86 9.84 7.28 -5.57
C THR A 86 9.33 8.09 -4.37
N PRO A 87 8.42 9.07 -4.56
CA PRO A 87 7.81 9.79 -3.44
C PRO A 87 7.12 8.86 -2.42
N VAL A 88 6.51 7.76 -2.89
CA VAL A 88 5.94 6.72 -2.02
C VAL A 88 7.03 6.01 -1.22
N GLY A 89 8.17 5.71 -1.85
CA GLY A 89 9.33 5.12 -1.17
C GLY A 89 9.95 6.05 -0.12
N GLU A 90 10.03 7.34 -0.40
CA GLU A 90 10.48 8.37 0.55
C GLU A 90 9.55 8.43 1.76
N ALA A 91 8.23 8.47 1.54
CA ALA A 91 7.24 8.46 2.61
C ALA A 91 7.31 7.19 3.48
N LEU A 92 7.45 6.01 2.86
CA LEU A 92 7.65 4.75 3.60
C LEU A 92 8.93 4.80 4.45
N THR A 93 10.02 5.30 3.89
CA THR A 93 11.31 5.41 4.59
C THR A 93 11.21 6.38 5.77
N ALA A 94 10.59 7.55 5.57
CA ALA A 94 10.33 8.53 6.61
C ALA A 94 9.43 7.96 7.73
N GLY A 95 8.49 7.07 7.37
CA GLY A 95 7.65 6.35 8.33
C GLY A 95 8.34 5.17 9.02
N GLY A 96 9.60 4.86 8.73
CA GLY A 96 10.38 3.82 9.42
C GLY A 96 10.47 2.48 8.70
N PHE A 97 10.12 2.40 7.41
CA PHE A 97 10.53 1.26 6.59
C PHE A 97 12.03 1.34 6.32
N SER A 98 12.72 0.21 6.41
CA SER A 98 14.16 0.11 6.17
C SER A 98 14.46 -0.54 4.82
N MET A 99 15.57 -0.13 4.18
CA MET A 99 16.06 -0.77 2.97
C MET A 99 16.36 -2.26 3.22
N GLY A 100 15.67 -3.14 2.50
CA GLY A 100 15.92 -4.57 2.47
C GLY A 100 16.49 -5.02 1.11
N TYR A 101 16.78 -6.32 0.99
CA TYR A 101 17.39 -6.88 -0.23
C TYR A 101 16.50 -6.74 -1.49
N LYS A 102 15.18 -6.80 -1.33
CA LYS A 102 14.21 -6.79 -2.45
C LYS A 102 13.36 -5.53 -2.52
N GLY A 103 13.57 -4.56 -1.61
CA GLY A 103 12.72 -3.38 -1.48
C GLY A 103 12.68 -2.83 -0.07
N LEU A 104 11.74 -1.91 0.19
CA LEU A 104 11.53 -1.33 1.51
C LEU A 104 10.76 -2.31 2.40
N SER A 105 11.23 -2.47 3.63
CA SER A 105 10.77 -3.50 4.54
C SER A 105 10.31 -2.95 5.88
N PHE A 106 9.26 -3.56 6.43
CA PHE A 106 8.77 -3.28 7.77
C PHE A 106 8.47 -4.59 8.50
N ARG A 107 8.93 -4.66 9.76
CA ARG A 107 8.71 -5.77 10.70
C ARG A 107 8.54 -5.18 12.10
N ALA A 108 7.71 -5.81 12.93
CA ALA A 108 7.57 -5.49 14.35
C ALA A 108 8.61 -6.25 15.19
#